data_AF-A0A7L8D418-F1
#
_entry.id   AF-A0A7L8D418-F1
#
_cell.length_a   1.000
_cell.length_b   1.000
_cell.length_c   1.000
_cell.angle_alpha   90.00
_cell.angle_beta   90.00
_cell.angle_gamma   90.00
#
_symmetry.space_group_name_H-M   'P 1'
#
loop_
_entity.id
_entity.type
_entity.pdbx_description
1 polymer ?
#
loop_
_entity_poly.entity_id
_entity_poly.type
_entity_poly.pdbx_seq_one_letter_code
_entity_poly.pdbx_strand_id
1 'polypeptide(L)'
;MSGRRRSDEGFTLVELLISSALVSVVVIVIGGVLVSSMRADETVRTVTASTTDGQLVVNVIEGGVRNSTAVSVSTAADGVSRFAVARVTTPGGAECVAWFYDASLDTIYSRTSPSAITTPSPGSVGTGWTPLSGGIVPDVDSAGAEYPVFAAEGARGLALRYAVETGSGPSSLFITTITGRAPETNVSPQCFP
;
A
#
# COMPACT_ATOMS: atom_id res chain seq x y z
N MET A 1 -73.78 8.83 -39.26
CA MET A 1 -72.30 8.84 -39.11
C MET A 1 -71.96 9.85 -38.01
N SER A 2 -71.54 9.36 -36.85
CA SER A 2 -71.26 10.20 -35.67
C SER A 2 -69.78 10.59 -35.67
N GLY A 3 -69.50 11.89 -35.67
CA GLY A 3 -68.15 12.42 -35.56
C GLY A 3 -68.09 13.49 -34.47
N ARG A 4 -67.49 13.15 -33.32
CA ARG A 4 -67.00 14.13 -32.34
C ARG A 4 -65.56 13.80 -31.95
N ARG A 5 -64.67 14.51 -32.66
CA ARG A 5 -63.44 15.20 -32.26
C ARG A 5 -62.68 14.64 -31.04
N ARG A 6 -61.49 14.11 -31.32
CA ARG A 6 -60.37 14.11 -30.36
C ARG A 6 -60.02 15.58 -30.10
N SER A 7 -60.00 15.99 -28.84
CA SER A 7 -59.36 17.24 -28.44
C SER A 7 -57.86 17.05 -28.59
N ASP A 8 -57.30 17.51 -29.70
CA ASP A 8 -55.89 17.85 -29.77
C ASP A 8 -55.72 19.21 -29.09
N GLU A 9 -55.61 19.20 -27.76
CA GLU A 9 -55.13 20.36 -27.00
C GLU A 9 -53.61 20.46 -27.19
N GLY A 10 -53.18 21.40 -28.03
CA GLY A 10 -51.78 21.72 -28.24
C GLY A 10 -51.17 22.36 -26.99
N PHE A 11 -49.97 21.91 -26.62
CA PHE A 11 -49.20 22.47 -25.51
C PHE A 11 -49.01 23.98 -25.66
N THR A 12 -49.32 24.73 -24.60
CA THR A 12 -49.11 26.18 -24.59
C THR A 12 -47.61 26.49 -24.47
N LEU A 13 -47.17 27.62 -25.04
CA LEU A 13 -45.76 28.06 -24.99
C LEU A 13 -45.23 28.17 -23.56
N VAL A 14 -46.07 28.59 -22.62
CA VAL A 14 -45.73 28.70 -21.19
C VAL A 14 -45.54 27.33 -20.54
N GLU A 15 -46.32 26.33 -20.94
CA GLU A 15 -46.23 24.97 -20.40
C GLU A 15 -44.95 24.26 -20.85
N LEU A 16 -44.50 24.50 -22.10
CA LEU A 16 -43.19 24.03 -22.57
C LEU A 16 -42.02 24.69 -21.82
N LEU A 17 -42.11 25.99 -21.53
CA LEU A 17 -41.08 26.70 -20.76
C LEU A 17 -40.98 26.17 -19.32
N ILE A 18 -42.12 25.99 -18.63
CA ILE A 18 -42.16 25.45 -17.27
C ILE A 18 -41.64 24.01 -17.25
N SER A 19 -42.03 23.19 -18.24
CA SER A 19 -41.55 21.81 -18.37
C SER A 19 -40.03 21.76 -18.57
N SER A 20 -39.46 22.63 -19.42
CA SER A 20 -38.01 22.68 -19.64
C SER A 20 -37.23 23.12 -18.40
N ALA A 21 -37.77 24.08 -17.63
CA ALA A 21 -37.18 24.53 -16.38
C ALA A 21 -37.19 23.41 -15.32
N LEU A 22 -38.30 22.69 -15.18
CA LEU A 22 -38.40 21.54 -14.28
C LEU A 22 -37.42 20.42 -14.66
N VAL A 23 -37.30 20.09 -15.94
CA VAL A 23 -36.33 19.07 -16.41
C VAL A 23 -34.90 19.49 -16.10
N SER A 24 -34.54 20.76 -16.27
CA SER A 24 -33.18 21.24 -15.95
C SER A 24 -32.82 21.07 -14.47
N VAL A 25 -33.75 21.33 -13.55
CA VAL A 25 -33.57 21.13 -12.11
C VAL A 25 -33.34 19.64 -11.81
N VAL A 26 -34.15 18.76 -12.42
CA VAL A 26 -34.00 17.31 -12.27
C VAL A 26 -32.64 16.83 -12.77
N VAL A 27 -32.16 17.34 -13.92
CA VAL A 27 -30.84 17.00 -14.46
C VAL A 27 -29.71 17.47 -13.55
N ILE A 28 -29.82 18.65 -12.93
CA ILE A 28 -28.80 19.16 -11.99
C ILE A 28 -28.73 18.29 -10.74
N VAL A 29 -29.87 17.89 -10.17
CA VAL A 29 -29.91 17.01 -8.99
C VAL A 29 -29.32 15.65 -9.31
N ILE A 30 -29.74 15.04 -10.42
CA ILE A 30 -29.22 13.73 -10.87
C ILE A 30 -27.72 13.82 -11.19
N GLY A 31 -27.28 14.89 -11.84
CA GLY A 31 -25.88 15.16 -12.14
C GLY A 31 -25.03 15.32 -10.87
N GLY A 32 -25.54 16.04 -9.87
CA GLY A 32 -24.89 16.17 -8.57
C GLY A 32 -24.75 14.84 -7.84
N VAL A 33 -25.81 14.02 -7.84
CA VAL A 33 -25.78 12.68 -7.25
C VAL A 33 -24.77 11.78 -7.98
N LEU A 34 -24.77 11.76 -9.32
CA LEU A 34 -23.79 11.00 -10.12
C LEU A 34 -22.35 11.40 -9.83
N VAL A 35 -22.05 12.70 -9.75
CA VAL A 35 -20.70 13.20 -9.42
C VAL A 35 -20.31 12.81 -7.99
N SER A 36 -21.25 12.88 -7.05
CA SER A 36 -21.00 12.47 -5.66
C SER A 36 -20.74 10.96 -5.53
N SER A 37 -21.47 10.12 -6.28
CA SER A 37 -21.28 8.67 -6.31
C SER A 37 -19.96 8.29 -6.98
N MET A 38 -19.60 8.93 -8.10
CA MET A 38 -18.31 8.69 -8.78
C MET A 38 -17.12 9.01 -7.86
N ARG A 39 -17.19 10.11 -7.08
CA ARG A 39 -16.15 10.46 -6.11
C ARG A 39 -16.10 9.49 -4.92
N ALA A 40 -17.24 8.99 -4.47
CA ALA A 40 -17.30 7.98 -3.41
C ALA A 40 -16.72 6.63 -3.87
N ASP A 41 -17.03 6.19 -5.09
CA ASP A 41 -16.50 4.97 -5.68
C ASP A 41 -14.98 5.04 -5.90
N GLU A 42 -14.47 6.19 -6.33
CA GLU A 42 -13.03 6.44 -6.48
C GLU A 42 -12.31 6.39 -5.13
N THR A 43 -12.90 6.97 -4.09
CA THR A 43 -12.33 6.98 -2.73
C THR A 43 -12.27 5.57 -2.13
N VAL A 44 -13.35 4.79 -2.23
CA VAL A 44 -13.41 3.43 -1.67
C VAL A 44 -12.45 2.49 -2.40
N ARG A 45 -12.36 2.57 -3.73
CA ARG A 45 -11.42 1.75 -4.52
C ARG A 45 -9.97 2.05 -4.17
N THR A 46 -9.65 3.33 -3.97
CA THR A 46 -8.30 3.80 -3.63
C THR A 46 -7.89 3.34 -2.23
N VAL A 47 -8.78 3.43 -1.24
CA VAL A 47 -8.54 2.91 0.11
C VAL A 47 -8.41 1.38 0.14
N THR A 48 -9.18 0.68 -0.71
CA THR A 48 -9.11 -0.79 -0.82
C THR A 48 -7.77 -1.25 -1.42
N ALA A 49 -7.26 -0.54 -2.43
CA ALA A 49 -5.94 -0.81 -3.00
C ALA A 49 -4.81 -0.55 -1.98
N SER A 50 -4.84 0.61 -1.30
CA SER A 50 -3.89 0.97 -0.22
C SER A 50 -3.83 -0.10 0.88
N THR A 51 -4.99 -0.57 1.33
CA THR A 51 -5.09 -1.57 2.40
C THR A 51 -4.59 -2.94 1.93
N THR A 52 -4.92 -3.32 0.69
CA THR A 52 -4.49 -4.61 0.12
C THR A 52 -2.97 -4.65 -0.07
N ASP A 53 -2.37 -3.55 -0.54
CA ASP A 53 -0.92 -3.45 -0.76
C ASP A 53 -0.16 -3.40 0.57
N GLY A 54 -0.65 -2.62 1.55
CA GLY A 54 -0.06 -2.57 2.88
C GLY A 54 -0.14 -3.91 3.61
N GLN A 55 -1.27 -4.63 3.51
CA GLN A 55 -1.41 -5.98 4.06
C GLN A 55 -0.54 -7.01 3.32
N LEU A 56 -0.36 -6.87 2.00
CA LEU A 56 0.52 -7.75 1.22
C LEU A 56 1.97 -7.66 1.73
N VAL A 57 2.47 -6.44 1.95
CA VAL A 57 3.81 -6.22 2.52
C VAL A 57 3.97 -6.91 3.86
N VAL A 58 3.03 -6.70 4.79
CA VAL A 58 3.05 -7.36 6.11
C VAL A 58 3.05 -8.88 5.96
N ASN A 59 2.20 -9.45 5.10
CA ASN A 59 2.09 -10.90 4.92
C ASN A 59 3.36 -11.52 4.34
N VAL A 60 3.98 -10.89 3.35
CA VAL A 60 5.23 -11.36 2.74
C VAL A 60 6.37 -11.32 3.75
N ILE A 61 6.51 -10.21 4.48
CA ILE A 61 7.53 -10.07 5.51
C ILE A 61 7.28 -11.06 6.64
N GLU A 62 6.04 -11.22 7.09
CA GLU A 62 5.67 -12.14 8.15
C GLU A 62 6.00 -13.59 7.81
N GLY A 63 5.71 -14.03 6.58
CA GLY A 63 6.07 -15.36 6.10
C GLY A 63 7.58 -15.62 6.15
N GLY A 64 8.40 -14.63 5.78
CA GLY A 64 9.86 -14.74 5.85
C GLY A 64 10.40 -14.70 7.29
N VAL A 65 9.96 -13.74 8.10
CA VAL A 65 10.46 -13.57 9.47
C VAL A 65 10.02 -14.71 10.38
N ARG A 66 8.78 -15.21 10.29
CA ARG A 66 8.32 -16.33 11.15
C ARG A 66 9.18 -17.59 11.00
N ASN A 67 9.68 -17.86 9.80
CA ASN A 67 10.55 -19.00 9.50
C ASN A 67 12.04 -18.68 9.66
N SER A 68 12.37 -17.47 10.10
CA SER A 68 13.75 -17.03 10.27
C SER A 68 14.41 -17.59 11.52
N THR A 69 15.71 -17.81 11.44
CA THR A 69 16.60 -18.22 12.55
C THR A 69 17.43 -17.05 13.07
N ALA A 70 17.54 -15.96 12.30
CA ALA A 70 18.22 -14.72 12.64
C ALA A 70 17.69 -13.59 11.75
N VAL A 71 17.65 -12.36 12.27
CA VAL A 71 17.25 -11.13 11.55
C VAL A 71 18.27 -10.04 11.85
N SER A 72 18.61 -9.24 10.83
CA SER A 72 19.43 -8.05 10.96
C SER A 72 18.77 -6.89 10.22
N VAL A 73 18.87 -5.69 10.78
CA VAL A 73 18.40 -4.46 10.16
C VAL A 73 19.55 -3.46 10.13
N SER A 74 19.78 -2.86 8.96
CA SER A 74 20.75 -1.79 8.76
C SER A 74 20.10 -0.58 8.09
N THR A 75 20.78 0.56 8.20
CA THR A 75 20.40 1.78 7.50
C THR A 75 21.29 1.90 6.26
N ALA A 76 20.71 2.30 5.12
CA ALA A 76 21.46 2.49 3.90
C ALA A 76 22.31 3.77 3.95
N ALA A 77 23.07 4.02 2.87
CA ALA A 77 24.01 5.13 2.81
C ALA A 77 23.37 6.53 2.86
N ASP A 78 22.07 6.65 2.59
CA ASP A 78 21.31 7.89 2.69
C ASP A 78 20.87 8.24 4.12
N GLY A 79 21.03 7.32 5.08
CA GLY A 79 20.62 7.51 6.47
C GLY A 79 19.11 7.36 6.72
N VAL A 80 18.30 7.14 5.68
CA VAL A 80 16.83 7.09 5.77
C VAL A 80 16.34 5.70 5.35
N SER A 81 16.74 5.23 4.17
CA SER A 81 16.37 3.93 3.64
C SER A 81 16.80 2.80 4.56
N ARG A 82 15.97 1.76 4.67
CA ARG A 82 16.15 0.67 5.64
C ARG A 82 16.27 -0.67 4.94
N PHE A 83 17.22 -1.47 5.39
CA PHE A 83 17.48 -2.79 4.85
C PHE A 83 17.33 -3.83 5.96
N ALA A 84 16.41 -4.76 5.79
CA ALA A 84 16.22 -5.90 6.68
C ALA A 84 16.63 -7.18 5.95
N VAL A 85 17.34 -8.07 6.62
CA VAL A 85 17.72 -9.38 6.09
C VAL A 85 17.49 -10.45 7.15
N ALA A 86 16.90 -11.56 6.74
CA ALA A 86 16.59 -12.70 7.57
C ALA A 86 17.20 -13.97 6.97
N ARG A 87 17.73 -14.84 7.83
CA ARG A 87 18.10 -16.21 7.45
C ARG A 87 16.93 -17.13 7.69
N VAL A 88 16.44 -17.77 6.63
CA VAL A 88 15.36 -18.76 6.68
C VAL A 88 15.95 -20.14 6.43
N THR A 89 15.50 -21.15 7.17
CA THR A 89 15.89 -22.55 6.93
C THR A 89 14.79 -23.23 6.13
N THR A 90 15.14 -23.71 4.93
CA THR A 90 14.23 -24.47 4.06
C THR A 90 14.68 -25.93 3.99
N PRO A 91 13.84 -26.86 3.48
CA PRO A 91 14.27 -28.24 3.22
C PRO A 91 15.47 -28.34 2.26
N GLY A 92 15.67 -27.34 1.39
CA GLY A 92 16.78 -27.27 0.43
C GLY A 92 18.05 -26.62 0.98
N GLY A 93 18.05 -26.16 2.22
CA GLY A 93 19.16 -25.43 2.84
C GLY A 93 18.75 -24.07 3.39
N ALA A 94 19.72 -23.33 3.93
CA ALA A 94 19.46 -21.96 4.37
C ALA A 94 19.33 -21.02 3.17
N GLU A 95 18.36 -20.11 3.22
CA GLU A 95 18.17 -19.01 2.28
C GLU A 95 18.22 -17.67 3.02
N CYS A 96 18.67 -16.64 2.33
CA CYS A 96 18.66 -15.27 2.79
C CYS A 96 17.47 -14.56 2.13
N VAL A 97 16.56 -14.05 2.95
CA VAL A 97 15.42 -13.25 2.52
C VAL A 97 15.67 -11.82 2.98
N ALA A 98 15.62 -10.86 2.07
CA ALA A 98 15.86 -9.45 2.38
C ALA A 98 14.69 -8.58 1.91
N TRP A 99 14.52 -7.48 2.63
CA TRP A 99 13.59 -6.41 2.32
C TRP A 99 14.32 -5.08 2.37
N PHE A 100 13.98 -4.19 1.43
CA PHE A 100 14.59 -2.88 1.33
C PHE A 100 13.50 -1.84 1.17
N TYR A 101 13.42 -0.91 2.11
CA TYR A 101 12.63 0.31 1.97
C TYR A 101 13.54 1.36 1.32
N ASP A 102 13.18 1.78 0.12
CA ASP A 102 13.82 2.86 -0.62
C ASP A 102 13.06 4.17 -0.41
N ALA A 103 13.63 5.06 0.39
CA ALA A 103 13.04 6.37 0.71
C ALA A 103 13.05 7.34 -0.48
N SER A 104 13.83 7.07 -1.53
CA SER A 104 13.83 7.91 -2.73
C SER A 104 12.70 7.56 -3.71
N LEU A 105 12.14 6.36 -3.57
CA LEU A 105 11.06 5.83 -4.42
C LEU A 105 9.79 5.49 -3.62
N ASP A 106 9.78 5.72 -2.31
CA ASP A 106 8.72 5.35 -1.38
C ASP A 106 8.24 3.90 -1.57
N THR A 107 9.18 2.98 -1.82
CA THR A 107 8.85 1.61 -2.24
C THR A 107 9.57 0.59 -1.38
N ILE A 108 8.84 -0.43 -0.93
CA ILE A 108 9.42 -1.61 -0.30
C ILE A 108 9.66 -2.68 -1.36
N TYR A 109 10.87 -3.22 -1.39
CA TYR A 109 11.29 -4.32 -2.24
C TYR A 109 11.56 -5.58 -1.42
N SER A 110 11.48 -6.73 -2.07
CA SER A 110 11.90 -8.02 -1.52
C SER A 110 12.86 -8.75 -2.44
N ARG A 111 13.73 -9.57 -1.87
CA ARG A 111 14.65 -10.44 -2.59
C ARG A 111 14.99 -11.68 -1.78
N THR A 112 15.11 -12.81 -2.46
CA THR A 112 15.61 -14.07 -1.88
C THR A 112 16.88 -14.50 -2.62
N SER A 113 17.83 -15.08 -1.89
CA SER A 113 19.10 -15.56 -2.43
C SER A 113 19.68 -16.68 -1.56
N PRO A 114 20.38 -17.67 -2.15
CA PRO A 114 21.14 -18.65 -1.37
C PRO A 114 22.40 -18.06 -0.72
N SER A 115 22.79 -16.84 -1.07
CA SER A 115 23.98 -16.14 -0.54
C SER A 115 23.64 -14.74 -0.05
N ALA A 116 24.60 -14.13 0.67
CA ALA A 116 24.46 -12.81 1.27
C ALA A 116 23.98 -11.77 0.25
N ILE A 117 22.98 -10.99 0.68
CA ILE A 117 22.39 -9.93 -0.13
C ILE A 117 23.00 -8.61 0.36
N THR A 118 23.64 -7.88 -0.55
CA THR A 118 24.17 -6.56 -0.24
C THR A 118 23.04 -5.54 -0.19
N THR A 119 23.13 -4.59 0.74
CA THR A 119 22.21 -3.46 0.80
C THR A 119 22.26 -2.68 -0.53
N PRO A 120 21.12 -2.47 -1.21
CA PRO A 120 21.08 -1.71 -2.44
C PRO A 120 21.37 -0.22 -2.22
N SER A 121 21.66 0.49 -3.31
CA SER A 121 21.71 1.96 -3.27
C SER A 121 20.30 2.52 -3.44
N PRO A 122 19.90 3.52 -2.62
CA PRO A 122 18.63 4.22 -2.80
C PRO A 122 18.49 4.75 -4.24
N GLY A 123 17.33 4.57 -4.84
CA GLY A 123 16.99 4.94 -6.22
C GLY A 123 17.54 3.97 -7.28
N SER A 124 18.32 2.97 -6.89
CA SER A 124 18.93 2.00 -7.80
C SER A 124 19.05 0.62 -7.16
N VAL A 125 17.89 -0.01 -6.95
CA VAL A 125 17.78 -1.28 -6.22
C VAL A 125 18.35 -2.48 -7.00
N GLY A 126 18.30 -2.42 -8.34
CA GLY A 126 18.83 -3.45 -9.25
C GLY A 126 17.80 -4.52 -9.65
N THR A 127 18.14 -5.34 -10.65
CA THR A 127 17.20 -6.25 -11.35
C THR A 127 16.79 -7.50 -10.57
N GLY A 128 17.45 -7.79 -9.44
CA GLY A 128 17.15 -8.96 -8.60
C GLY A 128 16.12 -8.71 -7.51
N TRP A 129 15.53 -7.51 -7.46
CA TRP A 129 14.60 -7.09 -6.44
C TRP A 129 13.19 -6.94 -6.99
N THR A 130 12.20 -7.46 -6.26
CA THR A 130 10.80 -7.39 -6.63
C THR A 130 10.10 -6.31 -5.78
N PRO A 131 9.47 -5.29 -6.37
CA PRO A 131 8.69 -4.31 -5.63
C PRO A 131 7.47 -5.00 -4.99
N LEU A 132 7.20 -4.69 -3.72
CA LEU A 132 6.03 -5.18 -2.99
C LEU A 132 4.91 -4.13 -2.96
N SER A 133 5.27 -2.89 -2.64
CA SER A 133 4.32 -1.77 -2.54
C SER A 133 5.06 -0.44 -2.64
N GLY A 134 4.45 0.53 -3.31
CA GLY A 134 4.90 1.93 -3.38
C GLY A 134 3.99 2.86 -2.57
N GLY A 135 4.37 4.13 -2.44
CA GLY A 135 3.65 5.11 -1.61
C GLY A 135 3.84 4.87 -0.11
N ILE A 136 4.95 4.24 0.27
CA ILE A 136 5.30 3.95 1.66
C ILE A 136 5.87 5.20 2.30
N VAL A 137 5.20 5.69 3.33
CA VAL A 137 5.61 6.86 4.12
C VAL A 137 5.92 6.42 5.55
N PRO A 138 7.07 6.83 6.13
CA PRO A 138 7.37 6.56 7.53
C PRO A 138 6.31 7.18 8.45
N ASP A 139 5.93 6.47 9.51
CA ASP A 139 5.09 7.09 10.55
C ASP A 139 5.90 8.15 11.30
N VAL A 140 5.23 9.18 11.83
CA VAL A 140 5.88 10.28 12.54
C VAL A 140 5.40 10.35 13.99
N ASP A 141 6.27 10.80 14.89
CA ASP A 141 5.88 11.08 16.27
C ASP A 141 5.15 12.44 16.40
N SER A 142 4.72 12.77 17.62
CA SER A 142 4.04 14.04 17.89
C SER A 142 4.90 15.29 17.66
N ALA A 143 6.22 15.14 17.54
CA ALA A 143 7.17 16.20 17.23
C ALA A 143 7.55 16.22 15.73
N GLY A 144 7.03 15.30 14.93
CA GLY A 144 7.30 15.18 13.49
C GLY A 144 8.57 14.38 13.15
N ALA A 145 9.17 13.67 14.10
CA ALA A 145 10.30 12.78 13.82
C ALA A 145 9.82 11.45 13.26
N GLU A 146 10.43 11.00 12.16
CA GLU A 146 10.10 9.74 11.49
C GLU A 146 10.56 8.52 12.29
N TYR A 147 9.67 7.55 12.44
CA TYR A 147 10.01 6.21 12.88
C TYR A 147 10.60 5.41 11.71
N PRO A 148 11.60 4.55 11.95
CA PRO A 148 12.15 3.72 10.89
C PRO A 148 11.11 2.70 10.41
N VAL A 149 10.98 2.58 9.07
CA VAL A 149 10.06 1.59 8.45
C VAL A 149 10.37 0.17 8.91
N PHE A 150 11.66 -0.15 9.08
CA PHE A 150 12.14 -1.40 9.66
C PHE A 150 12.98 -1.12 10.90
N ALA A 151 12.69 -1.82 11.99
CA ALA A 151 13.53 -1.85 13.19
C ALA A 151 13.74 -3.28 13.67
N ALA A 152 14.95 -3.59 14.11
CA ALA A 152 15.24 -4.88 14.75
C ALA A 152 14.63 -4.90 16.16
N GLU A 153 13.97 -6.00 16.49
CA GLU A 153 13.39 -6.25 17.81
C GLU A 153 14.04 -7.52 18.39
N GLY A 154 15.03 -7.36 19.27
CA GLY A 154 15.84 -8.49 19.72
C GLY A 154 16.63 -9.15 18.59
N ALA A 155 16.94 -10.45 18.71
CA ALA A 155 17.78 -11.16 17.73
C ALA A 155 17.03 -11.61 16.47
N ARG A 156 15.68 -11.63 16.52
CA ARG A 156 14.82 -12.32 15.54
C ARG A 156 13.49 -11.64 15.29
N GLY A 157 13.27 -10.50 15.91
CA GLY A 157 12.11 -9.68 15.68
C GLY A 157 12.39 -8.61 14.64
N LEU A 158 11.37 -8.34 13.83
CA LEU A 158 11.32 -7.23 12.90
C LEU A 158 10.06 -6.42 13.21
N ALA A 159 10.24 -5.20 13.67
CA ALA A 159 9.18 -4.21 13.79
C ALA A 159 9.02 -3.48 12.46
N LEU A 160 7.76 -3.36 12.04
CA LEU A 160 7.30 -2.66 10.84
C LEU A 160 6.44 -1.47 11.27
N ARG A 161 6.75 -0.29 10.75
CA ARG A 161 5.98 0.92 11.04
C ARG A 161 5.98 1.87 9.85
N TYR A 162 4.86 1.91 9.13
CA TYR A 162 4.71 2.78 7.95
C TYR A 162 3.24 3.05 7.67
N ALA A 163 2.97 4.10 6.90
CA ALA A 163 1.70 4.35 6.26
C ALA A 163 1.81 4.10 4.75
N VAL A 164 0.67 3.82 4.11
CA VAL A 164 0.57 3.77 2.64
C VAL A 164 -0.29 4.95 2.19
N GLU A 165 0.30 5.87 1.44
CA GLU A 165 -0.41 7.00 0.82
C GLU A 165 -0.85 6.64 -0.61
N THR A 166 -2.07 7.02 -0.97
CA THR A 166 -2.65 6.76 -2.30
C THR A 166 -3.10 8.04 -3.01
N GLY A 167 -2.37 9.14 -2.78
CA GLY A 167 -2.73 10.46 -3.29
C GLY A 167 -3.70 11.17 -2.36
N SER A 168 -4.92 11.48 -2.81
CA SER A 168 -5.87 12.34 -2.08
C SER A 168 -6.82 11.61 -1.10
N GLY A 169 -6.53 10.35 -0.75
CA GLY A 169 -7.32 9.55 0.19
C GLY A 169 -6.70 9.48 1.60
N PRO A 170 -7.44 8.98 2.62
CA PRO A 170 -6.88 8.75 3.94
C PRO A 170 -5.78 7.69 3.88
N SER A 171 -4.63 7.98 4.51
CA SER A 171 -3.53 7.01 4.62
C SER A 171 -3.89 5.90 5.61
N SER A 172 -3.37 4.69 5.35
CA SER A 172 -3.55 3.55 6.24
C SER A 172 -2.25 3.27 6.99
N LEU A 173 -2.30 3.35 8.33
CA LEU A 173 -1.15 3.12 9.21
C LEU A 173 -1.03 1.64 9.57
N PHE A 174 0.17 1.08 9.34
CA PHE A 174 0.52 -0.29 9.67
C PHE A 174 1.62 -0.29 10.74
N ILE A 175 1.31 -0.87 11.90
CA ILE A 175 2.26 -1.08 12.99
C ILE A 175 2.19 -2.55 13.39
N THR A 176 3.29 -3.27 13.27
CA THR A 176 3.35 -4.68 13.67
C THR A 176 4.77 -5.09 14.02
N THR A 177 4.89 -6.07 14.91
CA THR A 177 6.16 -6.70 15.24
C THR A 177 6.05 -8.18 14.98
N ILE A 178 6.96 -8.72 14.18
CA ILE A 178 6.98 -10.13 13.81
C ILE A 178 8.24 -10.75 14.41
N THR A 179 8.10 -11.88 15.11
CA THR A 179 9.24 -12.62 15.70
C THR A 179 9.36 -14.01 15.07
N GLY A 180 10.59 -14.42 14.76
CA GLY A 180 10.87 -15.76 14.25
C GLY A 180 10.57 -16.87 15.25
N ARG A 181 10.22 -18.07 14.73
CA ARG A 181 9.85 -19.26 15.54
C ARG A 181 10.78 -20.47 15.41
N ALA A 182 11.65 -20.51 14.41
CA ALA A 182 12.71 -21.53 14.27
C ALA A 182 13.71 -21.53 15.47
N PRO A 183 14.64 -22.49 15.61
CA PRO A 183 15.72 -22.38 16.60
C PRO A 183 16.68 -21.24 16.27
N GLU A 184 17.16 -20.51 17.29
CA GLU A 184 18.18 -19.47 17.12
C GLU A 184 19.49 -20.06 16.61
N THR A 185 20.04 -19.47 15.54
CA THR A 185 21.43 -19.73 15.12
C THR A 185 22.14 -18.40 15.03
N ASN A 186 22.98 -18.11 16.02
CA ASN A 186 23.57 -16.78 16.24
C ASN A 186 24.68 -16.42 15.25
N VAL A 187 24.92 -17.24 14.22
CA VAL A 187 26.02 -17.06 13.28
C VAL A 187 25.59 -17.59 11.92
N SER A 188 25.52 -16.71 10.93
CA SER A 188 25.32 -17.10 9.54
C SER A 188 26.16 -16.24 8.61
N PRO A 189 27.44 -16.61 8.39
CA PRO A 189 28.30 -15.95 7.40
C PRO A 189 27.69 -15.97 6.00
N GLN A 190 26.77 -16.90 5.75
CA GLN A 190 26.05 -17.02 4.49
C GLN A 190 25.10 -15.84 4.22
N CYS A 191 24.47 -15.24 5.24
CA CYS A 191 23.45 -14.20 5.06
C CYS A 191 23.84 -12.87 5.69
N PHE A 192 24.72 -12.89 6.70
CA PHE A 192 25.24 -11.72 7.37
C PHE A 192 26.76 -11.73 7.14
N PRO A 193 27.29 -10.80 6.34
CA PRO A 193 28.74 -10.63 6.18
C PRO A 193 29.41 -10.18 7.49
#